data_AF-A0A966N5A0-F1
#
_entry.id   AF-A0A966N5A0-F1
#
_cell.length_a   1.000
_cell.length_b   1.000
_cell.length_c   1.000
_cell.angle_alpha   90.00
_cell.angle_beta   90.00
_cell.angle_gamma   90.00
#
_symmetry.space_group_name_H-M   'P 1'
#
loop_
_entity.id
_entity.type
_entity.pdbx_description
1 polymer ?
#
loop_
_entity_poly.entity_id
_entity_poly.type
_entity_poly.pdbx_seq_one_letter_code
_entity_poly.pdbx_strand_id
1 'polypeptide(L)'
;MKNAQEAHEAIRPTLPLRSPDAVKSELNATELNVYRLIWQRTLASQMSDSLGTTLTVRLGAQARDADKTDCEFAASGTTITFAGYRAVYEELDEDKSDDDAEAMLPALTVGDAVRVAELSAVGHATTPPPRYTEPSLVKKLEEVGIGRPSTYASIMRVIVDRGYVWKKGQALVPSWTAFAVVRLLSQHFASIVDNNFTALVEEDLDEIARGERDRATWLREFYFGNGKELPGILPVTEAAKDSIDAREINGFIVGRHPDTGFMIEVRPGKFGPYVRSGEETAGVPEDLTPEELTVAKAVELLSAPSNDEPIGTHDGLPVYVKSGRFGPYVQLGDRSDDKEAPLPKTASLFPEMKPAEITLDVAIRLLSLPRTIGADPADGEVITAQNGRYGPYITKGKESRSLNAHSEIFSITVEQALALLAQPRKFGRRGTAKPPLREFGVDPVSGQTVVAKDGRFGTYVTDGTTNASLTRGDRLEH
;
A
#
# COMPACT_ATOMS: atom_id res chain seq x y z
N MET A 1 -5.01 18.67 -27.44
CA MET A 1 -5.43 17.31 -27.04
C MET A 1 -4.40 16.34 -27.60
N LYS A 2 -3.68 15.62 -26.72
CA LYS A 2 -2.74 14.56 -27.12
C LYS A 2 -3.57 13.36 -27.61
N ASN A 3 -3.28 12.92 -28.83
CA ASN A 3 -3.86 11.78 -29.56
C ASN A 3 -5.39 11.78 -29.80
N ALA A 4 -5.83 12.35 -30.93
CA ALA A 4 -7.24 12.38 -31.35
C ALA A 4 -7.76 11.06 -31.98
N GLN A 5 -6.89 10.07 -32.24
CA GLN A 5 -7.31 8.78 -32.81
C GLN A 5 -7.76 7.75 -31.76
N GLU A 6 -7.31 7.89 -30.50
CA GLU A 6 -7.86 7.18 -29.32
C GLU A 6 -8.87 8.04 -28.53
N ALA A 7 -9.43 9.08 -29.15
CA ALA A 7 -10.48 9.90 -28.55
C ALA A 7 -11.79 9.10 -28.48
N HIS A 8 -11.84 8.18 -27.52
CA HIS A 8 -13.07 7.56 -27.07
C HIS A 8 -13.95 8.63 -26.43
N GLU A 9 -15.26 8.45 -26.56
CA GLU A 9 -16.21 9.23 -25.80
C GLU A 9 -15.91 9.12 -24.30
N ALA A 10 -16.21 10.16 -23.52
CA ALA A 10 -16.07 10.13 -22.07
C ALA A 10 -16.76 8.88 -21.48
N ILE A 11 -16.22 8.35 -20.37
CA ILE A 11 -16.86 7.24 -19.68
C ILE A 11 -18.19 7.73 -19.10
N ARG A 12 -19.29 7.30 -19.71
CA ARG A 12 -20.66 7.65 -19.32
C ARG A 12 -21.58 6.42 -19.43
N PRO A 13 -22.77 6.43 -18.81
CA PRO A 13 -23.75 5.39 -19.05
C PRO A 13 -24.13 5.37 -20.54
N THR A 14 -24.43 4.18 -21.06
CA THR A 14 -24.97 4.01 -22.40
C THR A 14 -26.36 4.66 -22.50
N LEU A 15 -26.79 4.97 -23.73
CA LEU A 15 -28.14 5.48 -23.97
C LEU A 15 -29.13 4.32 -24.14
N PRO A 16 -30.34 4.42 -23.55
CA PRO A 16 -30.82 5.49 -22.67
C PRO A 16 -30.15 5.48 -21.28
N LEU A 17 -29.99 6.67 -20.66
CA LEU A 17 -29.31 6.87 -19.38
C LEU A 17 -30.12 6.30 -18.18
N ARG A 18 -30.09 4.98 -18.00
CA ARG A 18 -30.84 4.27 -16.93
C ARG A 18 -30.37 4.70 -15.53
N SER A 19 -31.29 4.95 -14.61
CA SER A 19 -30.94 5.29 -13.22
C SER A 19 -30.27 4.12 -12.49
N PRO A 20 -29.45 4.37 -11.45
CA PRO A 20 -28.86 3.31 -10.63
C PRO A 20 -29.88 2.34 -10.04
N ASP A 21 -31.07 2.82 -9.65
CA ASP A 21 -32.12 1.96 -9.10
C ASP A 21 -32.71 1.02 -10.16
N ALA A 22 -32.78 1.46 -11.42
CA ALA A 22 -33.28 0.65 -12.53
C ALA A 22 -32.32 -0.48 -12.96
N VAL A 23 -31.03 -0.41 -12.60
CA VAL A 23 -30.02 -1.43 -12.91
C VAL A 23 -29.57 -2.21 -11.67
N LYS A 24 -30.08 -1.87 -10.48
CA LYS A 24 -29.64 -2.45 -9.20
C LYS A 24 -29.80 -3.98 -9.13
N SER A 25 -30.78 -4.55 -9.81
CA SER A 25 -31.00 -6.01 -9.87
C SER A 25 -30.07 -6.73 -10.86
N GLU A 26 -29.44 -5.99 -11.77
CA GLU A 26 -28.57 -6.53 -12.83
C GLU A 26 -27.09 -6.48 -12.45
N LEU A 27 -26.74 -5.68 -11.44
CA LEU A 27 -25.36 -5.39 -11.06
C LEU A 27 -25.08 -5.87 -9.64
N ASN A 28 -23.84 -6.32 -9.40
CA ASN A 28 -23.39 -6.53 -8.03
C ASN A 28 -23.15 -5.18 -7.32
N ALA A 29 -22.93 -5.22 -6.00
CA ALA A 29 -22.79 -4.01 -5.20
C ALA A 29 -21.62 -3.10 -5.64
N THR A 30 -20.49 -3.68 -6.05
CA THR A 30 -19.32 -2.91 -6.48
C THR A 30 -19.55 -2.26 -7.84
N GLU A 31 -20.10 -3.01 -8.80
CA GLU A 31 -20.48 -2.50 -10.11
C GLU A 31 -21.52 -1.39 -10.01
N LEU A 32 -22.53 -1.58 -9.16
CA LEU A 32 -23.57 -0.58 -8.93
C LEU A 32 -23.01 0.73 -8.36
N ASN A 33 -22.02 0.64 -7.47
CA ASN A 33 -21.37 1.83 -6.90
C ASN A 33 -20.56 2.58 -7.96
N VAL A 34 -19.78 1.88 -8.78
CA VAL A 34 -19.03 2.48 -9.90
C VAL A 34 -19.99 3.08 -10.93
N TYR A 35 -21.05 2.35 -11.29
CA TYR A 35 -22.08 2.84 -12.21
C TYR A 35 -22.76 4.10 -11.67
N ARG A 36 -23.11 4.13 -10.37
CA ARG A 36 -23.71 5.28 -9.71
C ARG A 36 -22.80 6.50 -9.79
N LEU A 37 -21.50 6.33 -9.53
CA LEU A 37 -20.50 7.40 -9.64
C LEU A 37 -20.44 7.96 -11.09
N ILE A 38 -20.32 7.07 -12.07
CA ILE A 38 -20.28 7.43 -13.50
C ILE A 38 -21.57 8.16 -13.91
N TRP A 39 -22.73 7.65 -13.47
CA TRP A 39 -24.04 8.23 -13.76
C TRP A 39 -24.19 9.61 -13.14
N GLN A 40 -23.84 9.79 -11.87
CA GLN A 40 -23.90 11.08 -11.18
C GLN A 40 -22.95 12.10 -11.83
N ARG A 41 -21.72 11.69 -12.16
CA ARG A 41 -20.75 12.57 -12.83
C ARG A 41 -21.21 12.99 -14.22
N THR A 42 -21.79 12.06 -14.98
CA THR A 42 -22.36 12.36 -16.31
C THR A 42 -23.51 13.35 -16.19
N LEU A 43 -24.45 13.12 -15.27
CA LEU A 43 -25.58 14.02 -15.05
C LEU A 43 -25.13 15.41 -14.59
N ALA A 44 -24.23 15.47 -13.60
CA ALA A 44 -23.66 16.70 -13.08
C ALA A 44 -23.00 17.55 -14.18
N SER A 45 -22.30 16.91 -15.12
CA SER A 45 -21.64 17.63 -16.23
C SER A 45 -22.58 18.38 -17.16
N GLN A 46 -23.88 18.07 -17.14
CA GLN A 46 -24.92 18.71 -17.95
C GLN A 46 -25.84 19.62 -17.13
N MET A 47 -25.59 19.75 -15.83
CA MET A 47 -26.36 20.61 -14.93
C MET A 47 -25.77 22.02 -14.86
N SER A 48 -26.56 22.98 -14.39
CA SER A 48 -26.10 24.35 -14.16
C SER A 48 -25.07 24.44 -13.04
N ASP A 49 -24.24 25.48 -13.09
CA ASP A 49 -23.26 25.79 -12.06
C ASP A 49 -23.89 25.98 -10.68
N SER A 50 -23.14 25.66 -9.63
CA SER A 50 -23.50 26.02 -8.25
C SER A 50 -23.27 27.51 -8.01
N LEU A 51 -24.24 28.21 -7.43
CA LEU A 51 -24.12 29.60 -7.03
C LEU A 51 -24.05 29.71 -5.50
N GLY A 52 -23.25 30.64 -5.01
CA GLY A 52 -23.11 30.90 -3.59
C GLY A 52 -22.53 32.28 -3.33
N THR A 53 -22.39 32.61 -2.05
CA THR A 53 -21.78 33.85 -1.59
C THR A 53 -20.78 33.52 -0.49
N THR A 54 -19.53 33.95 -0.69
CA THR A 54 -18.50 33.91 0.34
C THR A 54 -18.48 35.25 1.06
N LEU A 55 -18.69 35.22 2.37
CA LEU A 55 -18.60 36.36 3.26
C LEU A 55 -17.30 36.26 4.04
N THR A 56 -16.52 37.34 4.05
CA THR A 56 -15.32 37.46 4.88
C THR A 56 -15.49 38.65 5.81
N VAL A 57 -15.37 38.40 7.11
CA VAL A 57 -15.49 39.41 8.17
C VAL A 57 -14.13 39.58 8.84
N ARG A 58 -13.71 40.83 9.04
CA ARG A 58 -12.54 41.18 9.85
C ARG A 58 -13.00 41.96 11.07
N LEU A 59 -12.51 41.56 12.24
CA LEU A 59 -12.88 42.12 13.54
C LEU A 59 -11.63 42.67 14.21
N GLY A 60 -11.60 43.99 14.41
CA GLY A 60 -10.57 44.64 15.22
C GLY A 60 -10.87 44.50 16.71
N ALA A 61 -9.84 44.21 17.50
CA ALA A 61 -9.91 44.16 18.96
C ALA A 61 -8.65 44.76 19.56
N GLN A 62 -8.76 45.34 20.75
CA GLN A 62 -7.58 45.72 21.54
C GLN A 62 -7.32 44.68 22.62
N ALA A 63 -6.09 44.17 22.66
CA ALA A 63 -5.63 43.33 23.73
C ALA A 63 -5.73 44.09 25.07
N ARG A 64 -5.97 43.35 26.17
CA ARG A 64 -6.00 43.90 27.52
C ARG A 64 -4.62 43.89 28.19
N ASP A 65 -3.56 43.84 27.40
CA ASP A 65 -2.18 43.94 27.87
C ASP A 65 -1.82 45.41 28.18
N ALA A 66 -0.61 45.63 28.71
CA ALA A 66 -0.15 46.96 29.09
C ALA A 66 -0.04 47.91 27.88
N ASP A 67 0.26 47.34 26.71
CA ASP A 67 0.52 48.08 25.47
C ASP A 67 -0.74 48.30 24.62
N LYS A 68 -1.88 47.70 25.02
CA LYS A 68 -3.15 47.70 24.29
C LYS A 68 -2.98 47.32 22.83
N THR A 69 -2.27 46.23 22.59
CA THR A 69 -1.91 45.78 21.25
C THR A 69 -3.15 45.65 20.36
N ASP A 70 -3.14 46.31 19.19
CA ASP A 70 -4.20 46.15 18.19
C ASP A 70 -4.11 44.73 17.59
N CYS A 71 -5.23 44.02 17.62
CA CYS A 71 -5.38 42.65 17.14
C CYS A 71 -6.46 42.61 16.05
N GLU A 72 -6.28 41.73 15.07
CA GLU A 72 -7.28 41.47 14.03
C GLU A 72 -7.65 39.98 14.04
N PHE A 73 -8.95 39.70 14.02
CA PHE A 73 -9.50 38.38 13.82
C PHE A 73 -10.20 38.34 12.47
N ALA A 74 -10.11 37.21 11.77
CA ALA A 74 -10.80 37.00 10.50
C ALA A 74 -11.68 35.75 10.57
N ALA A 75 -12.87 35.84 9.98
CA ALA A 75 -13.75 34.71 9.75
C ALA A 75 -14.20 34.73 8.29
N SER A 76 -14.22 33.56 7.65
CA SER A 76 -14.73 33.39 6.31
C SER A 76 -15.79 32.31 6.32
N GLY A 77 -16.85 32.48 5.55
CA GLY A 77 -17.92 31.51 5.43
C GLY A 77 -18.56 31.56 4.06
N THR A 78 -18.79 30.40 3.46
CA THR A 78 -19.42 30.29 2.14
C THR A 78 -20.82 29.70 2.29
N THR A 79 -21.83 30.37 1.75
CA THR A 79 -23.21 29.85 1.69
C THR A 79 -23.58 29.55 0.25
N ILE A 80 -24.00 28.33 -0.04
CA ILE A 80 -24.51 27.95 -1.37
C ILE A 80 -25.98 28.36 -1.47
N THR A 81 -26.29 29.28 -2.39
CA THR A 81 -27.66 29.75 -2.64
C THR A 81 -28.38 28.90 -3.68
N PHE A 82 -27.63 28.25 -4.57
CA PHE A 82 -28.15 27.31 -5.55
C PHE A 82 -27.15 26.18 -5.77
N ALA A 83 -27.56 24.94 -5.45
CA ALA A 83 -26.65 23.79 -5.49
C ALA A 83 -26.17 23.42 -6.90
N GLY A 84 -26.97 23.67 -7.96
CA GLY A 84 -26.62 23.28 -9.32
C GLY A 84 -26.22 21.81 -9.42
N TYR A 85 -25.11 21.53 -10.12
CA TYR A 85 -24.54 20.18 -10.24
C TYR A 85 -24.22 19.50 -8.89
N ARG A 86 -23.94 20.27 -7.82
CA ARG A 86 -23.62 19.73 -6.49
C ARG A 86 -24.78 18.96 -5.86
N ALA A 87 -26.01 19.17 -6.34
CA ALA A 87 -27.17 18.40 -5.89
C ALA A 87 -27.07 16.90 -6.22
N VAL A 88 -26.25 16.52 -7.20
CA VAL A 88 -26.11 15.12 -7.63
C VAL A 88 -24.69 14.59 -7.54
N TYR A 89 -23.68 15.47 -7.54
CA TYR A 89 -22.27 15.08 -7.46
C TYR A 89 -21.43 16.13 -6.73
N GLU A 90 -20.69 15.70 -5.72
CA GLU A 90 -19.70 16.52 -5.03
C GLU A 90 -18.36 15.79 -5.02
N GLU A 91 -17.29 16.48 -5.39
CA GLU A 91 -15.93 15.94 -5.25
C GLU A 91 -15.54 15.98 -3.77
N LEU A 92 -15.08 14.85 -3.26
CA LEU A 92 -14.40 14.79 -1.98
C LEU A 92 -13.04 15.45 -2.17
N ASP A 93 -12.87 16.61 -1.54
CA ASP A 93 -11.60 17.30 -1.48
C ASP A 93 -10.90 16.86 -0.20
N GLU A 94 -9.83 16.07 -0.33
CA GLU A 94 -9.09 15.54 0.82
C GLU A 94 -8.36 16.64 1.60
N ASP A 95 -8.14 17.81 0.98
CA ASP A 95 -7.43 18.95 1.56
C ASP A 95 -8.36 20.00 2.19
N LYS A 96 -9.69 19.87 2.05
CA LYS A 96 -10.63 20.78 2.71
C LYS A 96 -10.58 20.59 4.22
N SER A 97 -10.29 21.68 4.92
CA SER A 97 -10.37 21.72 6.37
C SER A 97 -11.83 21.75 6.82
N ASP A 98 -12.14 21.24 8.02
CA ASP A 98 -13.47 21.40 8.63
C ASP A 98 -13.85 22.90 8.81
N ASP A 99 -12.86 23.80 8.81
CA ASP A 99 -13.06 25.26 8.86
C ASP A 99 -13.55 25.85 7.53
N ASP A 100 -13.41 25.12 6.42
CA ASP A 100 -13.95 25.48 5.08
C ASP A 100 -15.38 24.97 4.86
N ALA A 101 -16.00 24.38 5.88
CA ALA A 101 -17.40 23.99 5.84
C ALA A 101 -18.29 25.20 5.53
N GLU A 102 -19.50 24.94 5.03
CA GLU A 102 -20.51 25.97 4.75
C GLU A 102 -20.95 26.69 6.04
N ALA A 103 -20.10 27.59 6.53
CA ALA A 103 -20.32 28.35 7.74
C ALA A 103 -21.24 29.53 7.39
N MET A 104 -22.47 29.46 7.88
CA MET A 104 -23.37 30.62 7.83
C MET A 104 -22.88 31.66 8.83
N LEU A 105 -22.29 32.73 8.32
CA LEU A 105 -21.93 33.89 9.12
C LEU A 105 -23.18 34.77 9.37
N PRO A 106 -23.31 35.38 10.57
CA PRO A 106 -24.40 36.30 10.85
C PRO A 106 -24.29 37.56 9.98
N ALA A 107 -25.43 38.20 9.70
CA ALA A 107 -25.44 39.51 9.05
C ALA A 107 -24.81 40.54 9.99
N LEU A 108 -23.70 41.15 9.57
CA LEU A 108 -22.98 42.19 10.30
C LEU A 108 -22.80 43.42 9.42
N THR A 109 -22.74 44.59 10.05
CA THR A 109 -22.43 45.87 9.42
C THR A 109 -21.16 46.46 10.00
N VAL A 110 -20.48 47.32 9.23
CA VAL A 110 -19.25 47.97 9.69
C VAL A 110 -19.56 48.86 10.89
N GLY A 111 -18.87 48.60 12.01
CA GLY A 111 -19.06 49.32 13.27
C GLY A 111 -19.88 48.54 14.31
N ASP A 112 -20.46 47.39 13.96
CA ASP A 112 -21.15 46.55 14.94
C ASP A 112 -20.19 46.04 16.02
N ALA A 113 -20.63 46.13 17.27
CA ALA A 113 -19.87 45.63 18.42
C ALA A 113 -20.15 44.13 18.63
N VAL A 114 -19.11 43.30 18.49
CA VAL A 114 -19.19 41.85 18.70
C VAL A 114 -18.58 41.49 20.06
N ARG A 115 -19.34 40.78 20.90
CA ARG A 115 -18.85 40.34 22.21
C ARG A 115 -18.03 39.06 22.07
N VAL A 116 -16.82 39.06 22.63
CA VAL A 116 -16.02 37.84 22.79
C VAL A 116 -16.74 36.89 23.75
N ALA A 117 -17.19 35.75 23.25
CA ALA A 117 -17.82 34.70 24.05
C ALA A 117 -16.77 33.78 24.70
N GLU A 118 -15.77 33.37 23.92
CA GLU A 118 -14.67 32.51 24.33
C GLU A 118 -13.38 32.95 23.61
N LEU A 119 -12.23 32.73 24.27
CA LEU A 119 -10.91 32.98 23.69
C LEU A 119 -10.01 31.78 24.03
N SER A 120 -9.67 30.99 23.02
CA SER A 120 -8.76 29.85 23.14
C SER A 120 -7.52 30.08 22.30
N ALA A 121 -6.34 29.94 22.89
CA ALA A 121 -5.08 29.92 22.15
C ALA A 121 -4.89 28.54 21.50
N VAL A 122 -4.88 28.49 20.17
CA VAL A 122 -4.69 27.24 19.42
C VAL A 122 -3.25 27.19 18.91
N GLY A 123 -2.53 26.14 19.31
CA GLY A 123 -1.19 25.86 18.79
C GLY A 123 -1.28 24.98 17.54
N HIS A 124 -0.62 25.39 16.46
CA HIS A 124 -0.49 24.59 15.25
C HIS A 124 0.96 24.21 15.00
N ALA A 125 1.18 23.06 14.38
CA ALA A 125 2.46 22.62 13.87
C ALA A 125 2.35 22.42 12.36
N THR A 126 3.41 22.73 11.62
CA THR A 126 3.46 22.43 10.19
C THR A 126 3.51 20.92 9.99
N THR A 127 2.68 20.42 9.08
CA THR A 127 2.71 19.01 8.66
C THR A 127 3.57 18.87 7.41
N PRO A 128 4.28 17.74 7.23
CA PRO A 128 4.98 17.47 5.98
C PRO A 128 3.97 17.28 4.83
N PRO A 129 4.42 17.42 3.56
CA PRO A 129 3.58 17.11 2.41
C PRO A 129 3.01 15.70 2.49
N PRO A 130 1.73 15.50 2.13
CA PRO A 130 1.13 14.17 2.17
C PRO A 130 1.80 13.24 1.15
N ARG A 131 1.88 11.96 1.51
CA ARG A 131 2.31 10.94 0.55
C ARG A 131 1.27 10.78 -0.55
N TYR A 132 1.73 10.31 -1.71
CA TYR A 132 0.82 9.92 -2.78
C TYR A 132 -0.09 8.75 -2.34
N THR A 133 -1.35 8.87 -2.68
CA THR A 133 -2.35 7.81 -2.78
C THR A 133 -2.39 7.31 -4.24
N GLU A 134 -3.12 6.23 -4.54
CA GLU A 134 -3.28 5.84 -5.96
C GLU A 134 -3.89 6.96 -6.82
N PRO A 135 -4.97 7.64 -6.39
CA PRO A 135 -5.55 8.74 -7.18
C PRO A 135 -4.60 9.92 -7.36
N SER A 136 -3.91 10.37 -6.31
CA SER A 136 -2.98 11.50 -6.44
C SER A 136 -1.73 11.16 -7.24
N LEU A 137 -1.27 9.90 -7.24
CA LEU A 137 -0.19 9.47 -8.14
C LEU A 137 -0.65 9.45 -9.60
N VAL A 138 -1.87 8.94 -9.88
CA VAL A 138 -2.42 8.94 -11.24
C VAL A 138 -2.58 10.38 -11.76
N LYS A 139 -3.15 11.27 -10.94
CA LYS A 139 -3.22 12.70 -11.24
C LYS A 139 -1.83 13.27 -11.55
N LYS A 140 -0.82 12.92 -10.75
CA LYS A 140 0.54 13.40 -10.98
C LYS A 140 1.15 12.88 -12.27
N LEU A 141 0.94 11.61 -12.59
CA LEU A 141 1.41 10.98 -13.83
C LEU A 141 0.78 11.65 -15.07
N GLU A 142 -0.53 11.94 -15.02
CA GLU A 142 -1.24 12.68 -16.05
C GLU A 142 -0.68 14.11 -16.23
N GLU A 143 -0.48 14.84 -15.13
CA GLU A 143 0.09 16.21 -15.15
C GLU A 143 1.46 16.26 -15.82
N VAL A 144 2.32 15.27 -15.56
CA VAL A 144 3.67 15.21 -16.16
C VAL A 144 3.69 14.51 -17.53
N GLY A 145 2.54 14.05 -18.02
CA GLY A 145 2.41 13.39 -19.32
C GLY A 145 3.04 12.00 -19.39
N ILE A 146 3.18 11.31 -18.24
CA ILE A 146 3.71 9.94 -18.16
C ILE A 146 2.56 8.94 -18.04
N GLY A 147 2.57 7.91 -18.88
CA GLY A 147 1.52 6.91 -18.94
C GLY A 147 0.29 7.37 -19.74
N ARG A 148 -0.71 6.49 -19.78
CA ARG A 148 -1.96 6.61 -20.53
C ARG A 148 -3.09 5.95 -19.73
N PRO A 149 -4.38 6.21 -20.05
CA PRO A 149 -5.50 5.55 -19.38
C PRO A 149 -5.40 4.02 -19.30
N SER A 150 -4.78 3.39 -20.31
CA SER A 150 -4.53 1.95 -20.37
C SER A 150 -3.39 1.46 -19.47
N THR A 151 -2.51 2.35 -18.99
CA THR A 151 -1.28 1.97 -18.27
C THR A 151 -1.26 2.37 -16.80
N TYR A 152 -2.11 3.29 -16.33
CA TYR A 152 -2.10 3.71 -14.92
C TYR A 152 -2.26 2.56 -13.92
N ALA A 153 -3.23 1.68 -14.14
CA ALA A 153 -3.47 0.53 -13.27
C ALA A 153 -2.33 -0.49 -13.33
N SER A 154 -1.70 -0.68 -14.50
CA SER A 154 -0.60 -1.63 -14.66
C SER A 154 0.70 -1.10 -14.06
N ILE A 155 1.00 0.19 -14.18
CA ILE A 155 2.12 0.86 -13.52
C ILE A 155 2.00 0.68 -12.01
N MET A 156 0.83 0.99 -11.43
CA MET A 156 0.57 0.85 -9.99
C MET A 156 0.79 -0.59 -9.52
N ARG A 157 0.24 -1.56 -10.25
CA ARG A 157 0.43 -2.98 -9.95
C ARG A 157 1.90 -3.38 -9.99
N VAL A 158 2.64 -2.96 -11.02
CA VAL A 158 4.06 -3.35 -11.18
C VAL A 158 4.93 -2.80 -10.06
N ILE A 159 4.77 -1.54 -9.67
CA ILE A 159 5.61 -0.95 -8.61
C ILE A 159 5.32 -1.56 -7.24
N VAL A 160 4.07 -1.99 -7.00
CA VAL A 160 3.68 -2.68 -5.77
C VAL A 160 4.14 -4.13 -5.78
N ASP A 161 3.85 -4.89 -6.84
CA ASP A 161 4.18 -6.32 -6.93
C ASP A 161 5.69 -6.57 -6.94
N ARG A 162 6.48 -5.63 -7.48
CA ARG A 162 7.95 -5.69 -7.45
C ARG A 162 8.57 -5.19 -6.14
N GLY A 163 7.76 -4.73 -5.19
CA GLY A 163 8.22 -4.29 -3.88
C GLY A 163 8.96 -2.94 -3.86
N TYR A 164 8.81 -2.12 -4.92
CA TYR A 164 9.33 -0.75 -4.90
C TYR A 164 8.49 0.15 -3.99
N VAL A 165 7.19 -0.11 -3.95
CA VAL A 165 6.24 0.64 -3.14
C VAL A 165 5.38 -0.34 -2.36
N TRP A 166 5.03 0.02 -1.13
CA TRP A 166 4.07 -0.70 -0.31
C TRP A 166 3.01 0.26 0.24
N LYS A 167 1.88 -0.27 0.71
CA LYS A 167 0.75 0.53 1.17
C LYS A 167 0.70 0.58 2.70
N LYS A 168 0.75 1.79 3.28
CA LYS A 168 0.43 2.07 4.69
C LYS A 168 -0.91 2.76 4.74
N GLY A 169 -1.99 1.99 4.94
CA GLY A 169 -3.35 2.50 4.69
C GLY A 169 -3.57 2.79 3.20
N GLN A 170 -3.92 4.03 2.85
CA GLN A 170 -4.05 4.48 1.45
C GLN A 170 -2.76 5.10 0.88
N ALA A 171 -1.78 5.40 1.74
CA ALA A 171 -0.54 6.04 1.35
C ALA A 171 0.44 5.03 0.73
N LEU A 172 1.07 5.45 -0.36
CA LEU A 172 2.14 4.75 -1.06
C LEU A 172 3.48 5.12 -0.42
N VAL A 173 4.19 4.13 0.10
CA VAL A 173 5.48 4.31 0.78
C VAL A 173 6.57 3.64 -0.04
N PRO A 174 7.65 4.36 -0.42
CA PRO A 174 8.78 3.76 -1.12
C PRO A 174 9.57 2.82 -0.21
N SER A 175 10.08 1.72 -0.76
CA SER A 175 11.03 0.85 -0.09
C SER A 175 12.46 1.35 -0.26
N TRP A 176 13.38 0.89 0.59
CA TRP A 176 14.82 1.17 0.42
C TRP A 176 15.38 0.66 -0.89
N THR A 177 14.79 -0.40 -1.45
CA THR A 177 15.12 -0.89 -2.80
C THR A 177 14.70 0.13 -3.86
N ALA A 178 13.54 0.79 -3.72
CA ALA A 178 13.16 1.86 -4.63
C ALA A 178 14.13 3.05 -4.55
N PHE A 179 14.56 3.45 -3.35
CA PHE A 179 15.59 4.49 -3.21
C PHE A 179 16.88 4.11 -3.94
N ALA A 180 17.37 2.87 -3.80
CA ALA A 180 18.58 2.41 -4.48
C ALA A 180 18.43 2.39 -6.00
N VAL A 181 17.31 1.89 -6.52
CA VAL A 181 17.04 1.87 -7.97
C VAL A 181 16.89 3.28 -8.52
N VAL A 182 16.13 4.15 -7.86
CA VAL A 182 15.98 5.54 -8.29
C VAL A 182 17.32 6.27 -8.25
N ARG A 183 18.12 6.11 -7.19
CA ARG A 183 19.46 6.70 -7.12
C ARG A 183 20.35 6.23 -8.26
N LEU A 184 20.39 4.92 -8.53
CA LEU A 184 21.14 4.34 -9.65
C LEU A 184 20.72 4.98 -10.98
N LEU A 185 19.41 5.01 -11.25
CA LEU A 185 18.86 5.55 -12.48
C LEU A 185 19.12 7.06 -12.61
N SER A 186 18.88 7.84 -11.55
CA SER A 186 19.07 9.29 -11.58
C SER A 186 20.54 9.71 -11.64
N GLN A 187 21.48 8.92 -11.11
CA GLN A 187 22.90 9.28 -11.13
C GLN A 187 23.60 8.84 -12.41
N HIS A 188 23.26 7.68 -12.96
CA HIS A 188 23.98 7.10 -14.10
C HIS A 188 23.19 7.12 -15.42
N PHE A 189 21.88 7.27 -15.35
CA PHE A 189 20.98 7.15 -16.51
C PHE A 189 20.01 8.34 -16.65
N ALA A 190 20.33 9.49 -16.04
CA ALA A 190 19.46 10.67 -15.98
C ALA A 190 18.84 11.04 -17.33
N SER A 191 19.64 11.00 -18.40
CA SER A 191 19.24 11.36 -19.77
C SER A 191 18.21 10.44 -20.42
N ILE A 192 17.94 9.26 -19.85
CA ILE A 192 16.97 8.28 -20.36
C ILE A 192 15.89 7.91 -19.34
N VAL A 193 15.88 8.54 -18.15
CA VAL A 193 14.89 8.27 -17.09
C VAL A 193 14.20 9.53 -16.56
N ASP A 194 14.57 10.71 -17.07
CA ASP A 194 13.86 11.92 -16.71
C ASP A 194 12.44 11.97 -17.30
N ASN A 195 11.61 12.84 -16.71
CA ASN A 195 10.21 12.96 -17.10
C ASN A 195 10.04 13.48 -18.54
N ASN A 196 10.96 14.33 -19.02
CA ASN A 196 10.88 14.92 -20.35
C ASN A 196 11.19 13.86 -21.42
N PHE A 197 12.21 13.03 -21.20
CA PHE A 197 12.54 11.91 -22.06
C PHE A 197 11.38 10.93 -22.15
N THR A 198 10.77 10.60 -21.01
CA THR A 198 9.59 9.71 -20.98
C THR A 198 8.42 10.31 -21.75
N ALA A 199 8.12 11.60 -21.54
CA ALA A 199 7.06 12.29 -22.27
C ALA A 199 7.32 12.38 -23.79
N LEU A 200 8.58 12.58 -24.19
CA LEU A 200 9.01 12.59 -25.59
C LEU A 200 8.83 11.22 -26.24
N VAL A 201 9.24 10.14 -25.57
CA VAL A 201 9.03 8.77 -26.06
C VAL A 201 7.54 8.48 -26.26
N GLU A 202 6.71 8.89 -25.30
CA GLU A 202 5.27 8.74 -25.37
C GLU A 202 4.64 9.52 -26.54
N GLU A 203 5.15 10.72 -26.86
CA GLU A 203 4.73 11.51 -28.02
C GLU A 203 5.19 10.88 -29.35
N ASP A 204 6.44 10.43 -29.41
CA ASP A 204 7.00 9.72 -30.57
C ASP A 204 6.19 8.45 -30.90
N LEU A 205 5.77 7.70 -29.88
CA LEU A 205 4.91 6.52 -30.06
C LEU A 205 3.53 6.90 -30.61
N ASP A 206 2.97 8.03 -30.18
CA ASP A 206 1.72 8.56 -30.73
C ASP A 206 1.88 8.99 -32.20
N GLU A 207 3.03 9.57 -32.59
CA GLU A 207 3.35 9.88 -34.00
C GLU A 207 3.43 8.62 -34.87
N ILE A 208 4.06 7.56 -34.36
CA ILE A 208 4.11 6.25 -35.03
C ILE A 208 2.69 5.69 -35.22
N ALA A 209 1.84 5.78 -34.19
CA ALA A 209 0.45 5.32 -34.27
C ALA A 209 -0.36 6.09 -35.34
N ARG A 210 -0.10 7.39 -35.52
CA ARG A 210 -0.71 8.22 -36.58
C ARG A 210 -0.09 8.01 -37.96
N GLY A 211 1.00 7.26 -38.07
CA GLY A 211 1.74 7.05 -39.32
C GLY A 211 2.63 8.24 -39.71
N GLU A 212 2.93 9.14 -38.79
CA GLU A 212 3.76 10.33 -39.00
C GLU A 212 5.27 10.02 -38.89
N ARG A 213 5.63 8.90 -38.25
CA ARG A 213 7.02 8.47 -38.04
C ARG A 213 7.22 6.98 -38.34
N ASP A 214 8.36 6.65 -38.94
CA ASP A 214 8.72 5.25 -39.24
C ASP A 214 9.22 4.52 -37.98
N ARG A 215 8.58 3.38 -37.69
CA ARG A 215 8.88 2.54 -36.52
C ARG A 215 10.32 2.03 -36.51
N ALA A 216 10.84 1.56 -37.64
CA ALA A 216 12.16 0.93 -37.68
C ALA A 216 13.28 1.95 -37.45
N THR A 217 13.12 3.13 -38.04
CA THR A 217 13.99 4.29 -37.85
C THR A 217 13.96 4.73 -36.40
N TRP A 218 12.77 4.91 -35.82
CA TRP A 218 12.63 5.29 -34.41
C TRP A 218 13.30 4.30 -33.45
N LEU A 219 13.08 2.99 -33.63
CA LEU A 219 13.72 1.97 -32.78
C LEU A 219 15.26 2.04 -32.84
N ARG A 220 15.81 2.31 -34.03
CA ARG A 220 17.26 2.47 -34.21
C ARG A 220 17.77 3.71 -33.47
N GLU A 221 17.08 4.84 -33.62
CA GLU A 221 17.42 6.10 -32.94
C GLU A 221 17.29 5.99 -31.43
N PHE A 222 16.24 5.32 -30.93
CA PHE A 222 16.02 5.10 -29.51
C PHE A 222 17.11 4.23 -28.89
N TYR A 223 17.57 3.19 -29.60
CA TYR A 223 18.58 2.27 -29.07
C TYR A 223 20.02 2.77 -29.23
N PHE A 224 20.40 3.26 -30.41
CA PHE A 224 21.77 3.69 -30.72
C PHE A 224 22.01 5.19 -30.55
N GLY A 225 20.95 5.98 -30.39
CA GLY A 225 21.00 7.43 -30.38
C GLY A 225 20.89 8.03 -31.77
N ASN A 226 20.46 9.29 -31.85
CA ASN A 226 20.40 10.06 -33.09
C ASN A 226 21.32 11.29 -33.08
N GLY A 227 22.13 11.46 -32.03
CA GLY A 227 23.03 12.60 -31.87
C GLY A 227 22.32 13.94 -31.62
N LYS A 228 21.01 13.91 -31.33
CA LYS A 228 20.18 15.07 -30.99
C LYS A 228 19.45 14.81 -29.67
N GLU A 229 18.14 14.62 -29.72
CA GLU A 229 17.23 14.50 -28.59
C GLU A 229 17.23 13.10 -27.98
N LEU A 230 17.62 12.08 -28.76
CA LEU A 230 17.72 10.70 -28.28
C LEU A 230 19.22 10.36 -28.04
N PRO A 231 19.65 10.28 -26.76
CA PRO A 231 21.03 9.91 -26.43
C PRO A 231 21.36 8.45 -26.74
N GLY A 232 20.35 7.59 -26.87
CA GLY A 232 20.49 6.16 -27.13
C GLY A 232 20.70 5.35 -25.85
N ILE A 233 19.94 4.25 -25.69
CA ILE A 233 20.07 3.36 -24.53
C ILE A 233 21.47 2.73 -24.47
N LEU A 234 21.96 2.20 -25.59
CA LEU A 234 23.23 1.46 -25.63
C LEU A 234 24.43 2.35 -25.26
N PRO A 235 24.64 3.53 -25.88
CA PRO A 235 25.73 4.43 -25.52
C PRO A 235 25.72 4.82 -24.04
N VAL A 236 24.55 5.17 -23.50
CA VAL A 236 24.42 5.56 -22.09
C VAL A 236 24.76 4.40 -21.16
N THR A 237 24.30 3.19 -21.49
CA THR A 237 24.53 2.00 -20.66
C THR A 237 26.00 1.57 -20.66
N GLU A 238 26.66 1.56 -21.83
CA GLU A 238 28.08 1.22 -21.93
C GLU A 238 28.96 2.23 -21.20
N ALA A 239 28.63 3.53 -21.27
CA ALA A 239 29.36 4.57 -20.55
C ALA A 239 29.23 4.45 -19.02
N ALA A 240 28.05 4.02 -18.54
CA ALA A 240 27.78 3.93 -17.11
C ALA A 240 28.37 2.68 -16.43
N LYS A 241 28.48 1.55 -17.15
CA LYS A 241 28.74 0.22 -16.59
C LYS A 241 29.94 0.14 -15.66
N ASP A 242 31.06 0.76 -16.03
CA ASP A 242 32.31 0.68 -15.27
C ASP A 242 32.40 1.71 -14.13
N SER A 243 31.45 2.66 -14.08
CA SER A 243 31.43 3.75 -13.09
C SER A 243 30.52 3.46 -11.87
N ILE A 244 29.76 2.36 -11.89
CA ILE A 244 28.75 2.08 -10.87
C ILE A 244 29.36 1.33 -9.69
N ASP A 245 29.46 1.99 -8.54
CA ASP A 245 29.76 1.34 -7.27
C ASP A 245 28.47 0.87 -6.58
N ALA A 246 28.22 -0.44 -6.63
CA ALA A 246 27.06 -1.05 -5.98
C ALA A 246 27.01 -0.80 -4.46
N ARG A 247 28.16 -0.67 -3.79
CA ARG A 247 28.20 -0.42 -2.35
C ARG A 247 27.74 0.99 -2.01
N GLU A 248 28.06 1.96 -2.87
CA GLU A 248 27.66 3.35 -2.70
C GLU A 248 26.18 3.56 -3.00
N ILE A 249 25.69 3.00 -4.12
CA ILE A 249 24.28 3.09 -4.53
C ILE A 249 23.33 2.56 -3.47
N ASN A 250 23.72 1.50 -2.77
CA ASN A 250 22.90 0.85 -1.74
C ASN A 250 23.10 1.46 -0.33
N GLY A 251 23.91 2.51 -0.16
CA GLY A 251 24.16 3.14 1.15
C GLY A 251 23.45 4.48 1.31
N PHE A 252 22.52 4.58 2.25
CA PHE A 252 21.81 5.82 2.57
C PHE A 252 22.15 6.29 3.98
N ILE A 253 22.70 7.49 4.11
CA ILE A 253 23.08 8.06 5.40
C ILE A 253 21.83 8.49 6.17
N VAL A 254 21.66 7.96 7.38
CA VAL A 254 20.61 8.38 8.33
C VAL A 254 21.13 9.50 9.24
N GLY A 255 22.38 9.40 9.66
CA GLY A 255 23.04 10.40 10.51
C GLY A 255 24.22 9.81 11.28
N ARG A 256 24.72 10.56 12.26
CA ARG A 256 25.86 10.11 13.09
C ARG A 256 25.35 9.48 14.38
N HIS A 257 25.90 8.33 14.76
CA HIS A 257 25.62 7.71 16.05
C HIS A 257 26.09 8.63 17.18
N PRO A 258 25.23 8.97 18.16
CA PRO A 258 25.56 9.92 19.23
C PRO A 258 26.71 9.44 20.12
N ASP A 259 26.72 8.14 20.47
CA ASP A 259 27.73 7.59 21.38
C ASP A 259 29.04 7.17 20.69
N THR A 260 28.96 6.42 19.59
CA THR A 260 30.15 5.87 18.92
C THR A 260 30.78 6.84 17.91
N GLY A 261 30.02 7.83 17.42
CA GLY A 261 30.47 8.75 16.39
C GLY A 261 30.59 8.14 14.98
N PHE A 262 30.25 6.86 14.79
CA PHE A 262 30.19 6.24 13.47
C PHE A 262 28.97 6.72 12.68
N MET A 263 29.08 6.68 11.36
CA MET A 263 27.92 6.96 10.49
C MET A 263 26.94 5.80 10.55
N ILE A 264 25.66 6.13 10.66
CA ILE A 264 24.56 5.20 10.53
C ILE A 264 24.09 5.25 9.08
N GLU A 265 24.12 4.10 8.43
CA GLU A 265 23.61 3.92 7.08
C GLU A 265 22.49 2.88 7.07
N VAL A 266 21.50 3.07 6.22
CA VAL A 266 20.51 2.05 5.88
C VAL A 266 20.76 1.53 4.48
N ARG A 267 20.59 0.22 4.31
CA ARG A 267 20.89 -0.49 3.06
C ARG A 267 19.78 -1.49 2.73
N PRO A 268 19.35 -1.61 1.47
CA PRO A 268 18.53 -2.73 1.05
C PRO A 268 19.36 -4.02 1.09
N GLY A 269 18.82 -5.07 1.72
CA GLY A 269 19.48 -6.37 1.84
C GLY A 269 18.61 -7.52 1.31
N LYS A 270 19.23 -8.68 1.10
CA LYS A 270 18.55 -9.92 0.63
C LYS A 270 17.36 -10.31 1.52
N PHE A 271 17.40 -10.00 2.80
CA PHE A 271 16.39 -10.36 3.79
C PHE A 271 15.57 -9.16 4.27
N GLY A 272 15.58 -8.07 3.50
CA GLY A 272 14.98 -6.80 3.88
C GLY A 272 16.03 -5.74 4.20
N PRO A 273 15.58 -4.50 4.41
CA PRO A 273 16.45 -3.39 4.77
C PRO A 273 17.09 -3.59 6.15
N TYR A 274 18.29 -3.06 6.33
CA TYR A 274 19.00 -3.08 7.61
C TYR A 274 19.77 -1.78 7.81
N VAL A 275 19.89 -1.35 9.06
CA VAL A 275 20.80 -0.27 9.48
C VAL A 275 22.15 -0.85 9.86
N ARG A 276 23.20 -0.06 9.66
CA ARG A 276 24.58 -0.39 9.99
C ARG A 276 25.27 0.81 10.62
N SER A 277 26.04 0.57 11.68
CA SER A 277 27.00 1.55 12.23
C SER A 277 28.32 0.85 12.56
N GLY A 278 29.39 1.17 11.83
CA GLY A 278 30.65 0.43 11.95
C GLY A 278 30.50 -1.06 11.57
N GLU A 279 30.68 -1.95 12.53
CA GLU A 279 30.48 -3.41 12.38
C GLU A 279 29.09 -3.88 12.80
N GLU A 280 28.36 -3.07 13.58
CA GLU A 280 27.03 -3.42 14.08
C GLU A 280 25.98 -3.27 13.00
N THR A 281 25.03 -4.21 12.97
CA THR A 281 23.89 -4.20 12.04
C THR A 281 22.60 -4.60 12.73
N ALA A 282 21.49 -4.02 12.27
CA ALA A 282 20.15 -4.40 12.74
C ALA A 282 19.13 -4.32 11.61
N GLY A 283 18.21 -5.29 11.57
CA GLY A 283 17.12 -5.30 10.58
C GLY A 283 16.16 -4.12 10.79
N VAL A 284 15.69 -3.52 9.71
CA VAL A 284 14.63 -2.51 9.74
C VAL A 284 13.27 -3.21 9.62
N PRO A 285 12.32 -2.95 10.53
CA PRO A 285 10.97 -3.51 10.47
C PRO A 285 10.22 -3.16 9.18
N GLU A 286 9.34 -4.05 8.71
CA GLU A 286 8.60 -3.86 7.45
C GLU A 286 7.56 -2.72 7.48
N ASP A 287 7.08 -2.33 8.66
CA ASP A 287 6.08 -1.27 8.85
C ASP A 287 6.67 0.11 9.14
N LEU A 288 7.98 0.17 9.37
CA LEU A 288 8.72 1.40 9.61
C LEU A 288 8.96 2.12 8.28
N THR A 289 8.43 3.33 8.16
CA THR A 289 8.62 4.10 6.92
C THR A 289 9.99 4.78 6.88
N PRO A 290 10.51 5.14 5.69
CA PRO A 290 11.82 5.78 5.57
C PRO A 290 12.00 7.05 6.42
N GLU A 291 10.97 7.88 6.58
CA GLU A 291 11.03 9.08 7.43
C GLU A 291 10.89 8.79 8.93
N GLU A 292 10.32 7.65 9.32
CA GLU A 292 10.26 7.21 10.72
C GLU A 292 11.62 6.64 11.17
N LEU A 293 12.50 6.26 10.24
CA LEU A 293 13.88 5.83 10.53
C LEU A 293 14.79 7.03 10.84
N THR A 294 14.57 7.62 12.00
CA THR A 294 15.42 8.68 12.56
C THR A 294 16.72 8.11 13.15
N VAL A 295 17.70 8.98 13.44
CA VAL A 295 18.93 8.58 14.18
C VAL A 295 18.58 7.88 15.49
N ALA A 296 17.64 8.45 16.26
CA ALA A 296 17.21 7.85 17.53
C ALA A 296 16.63 6.45 17.33
N LYS A 297 15.78 6.27 16.30
CA LYS A 297 15.20 4.96 15.99
C LYS A 297 16.26 3.96 15.50
N ALA A 298 17.23 4.40 14.71
CA ALA A 298 18.31 3.53 14.24
C ALA A 298 19.23 3.09 15.39
N VAL A 299 19.54 3.98 16.35
CA VAL A 299 20.29 3.63 17.57
C VAL A 299 19.52 2.62 18.40
N GLU A 300 18.21 2.79 18.57
CA GLU A 300 17.35 1.82 19.25
C GLU A 300 17.42 0.43 18.58
N LEU A 301 17.36 0.38 17.24
CA LEU A 301 17.46 -0.87 16.49
C LEU A 301 18.84 -1.52 16.62
N LEU A 302 19.93 -0.74 16.56
CA LEU A 302 21.31 -1.23 16.71
C LEU A 302 21.59 -1.72 18.14
N SER A 303 21.02 -1.06 19.15
CA SER A 303 21.15 -1.43 20.56
C SER A 303 20.22 -2.59 20.94
N ALA A 304 19.24 -2.92 20.11
CA ALA A 304 18.38 -4.07 20.35
C ALA A 304 19.27 -5.32 20.35
N PRO A 305 19.00 -6.30 21.24
CA PRO A 305 19.80 -7.52 21.30
C PRO A 305 19.83 -8.21 19.93
N SER A 306 20.95 -8.04 19.22
CA SER A 306 21.39 -8.94 18.17
C SER A 306 22.39 -9.86 18.84
N ASN A 307 21.90 -10.77 19.68
CA ASN A 307 22.79 -11.69 20.36
C ASN A 307 23.25 -12.72 19.32
N ASP A 308 24.41 -12.45 18.72
CA ASP A 308 25.26 -13.50 18.13
C ASP A 308 25.91 -14.36 19.22
N GLU A 309 25.74 -14.01 20.49
CA GLU A 309 25.95 -14.93 21.61
C GLU A 309 24.72 -15.84 21.78
N PRO A 310 24.90 -17.16 21.76
CA PRO A 310 23.79 -18.07 21.99
C PRO A 310 23.30 -17.99 23.44
N ILE A 311 21.98 -17.93 23.62
CA ILE A 311 21.34 -18.05 24.95
C ILE A 311 21.41 -19.49 25.50
N GLY A 312 21.93 -20.43 24.70
CA GLY A 312 22.20 -21.81 25.06
C GLY A 312 22.33 -22.72 23.84
N THR A 313 22.28 -24.04 24.07
CA THR A 313 22.39 -25.05 23.01
C THR A 313 21.17 -25.98 23.06
N HIS A 314 20.63 -26.32 21.89
CA HIS A 314 19.55 -27.30 21.73
C HIS A 314 19.88 -28.22 20.54
N ASP A 315 19.76 -29.53 20.72
CA ASP A 315 20.13 -30.54 19.71
C ASP A 315 21.54 -30.37 19.11
N GLY A 316 22.50 -29.93 19.94
CA GLY A 316 23.88 -29.68 19.53
C GLY A 316 24.08 -28.39 18.72
N LEU A 317 23.03 -27.59 18.52
CA LEU A 317 23.05 -26.33 17.79
C LEU A 317 22.86 -25.14 18.74
N PRO A 318 23.57 -24.01 18.50
CA PRO A 318 23.38 -22.79 19.28
C PRO A 318 21.97 -22.21 19.08
N VAL A 319 21.38 -21.69 20.14
CA VAL A 319 20.08 -20.99 20.11
C VAL A 319 20.31 -19.50 20.31
N TYR A 320 19.84 -18.68 19.37
CA TYR A 320 20.01 -17.24 19.39
C TYR A 320 18.69 -16.50 19.60
N VAL A 321 18.75 -15.31 20.18
CA VAL A 321 17.67 -14.31 20.15
C VAL A 321 18.15 -13.17 19.26
N LYS A 322 17.49 -12.97 18.12
CA LYS A 322 17.89 -12.02 17.08
C LYS A 322 16.76 -11.05 16.75
N SER A 323 17.11 -9.94 16.12
CA SER A 323 16.16 -8.94 15.61
C SER A 323 16.13 -8.98 14.08
N GLY A 324 14.94 -9.05 13.48
CA GLY A 324 14.77 -9.20 12.03
C GLY A 324 13.62 -8.40 11.46
N ARG A 325 13.37 -8.54 10.15
CA ARG A 325 12.36 -7.77 9.39
C ARG A 325 10.94 -7.83 9.97
N PHE A 326 10.58 -8.94 10.61
CA PHE A 326 9.26 -9.17 11.20
C PHE A 326 9.23 -8.94 12.72
N GLY A 327 10.28 -8.32 13.28
CA GLY A 327 10.48 -8.18 14.72
C GLY A 327 11.45 -9.21 15.29
N PRO A 328 11.57 -9.27 16.63
CA PRO A 328 12.47 -10.20 17.30
C PRO A 328 12.05 -11.67 17.09
N TYR A 329 13.04 -12.55 16.96
CA TYR A 329 12.85 -13.98 16.73
C TYR A 329 13.94 -14.81 17.41
N VAL A 330 13.66 -16.09 17.63
CA VAL A 330 14.66 -17.08 18.03
C VAL A 330 15.11 -17.90 16.84
N GLN A 331 16.38 -18.29 16.81
CA GLN A 331 17.00 -19.08 15.74
C GLN A 331 17.73 -20.29 16.33
N LEU A 332 17.58 -21.46 15.71
CA LEU A 332 18.32 -22.68 16.02
C LEU A 332 19.40 -22.93 14.97
N GLY A 333 20.66 -22.94 15.40
CA GLY A 333 21.83 -23.17 14.57
C GLY A 333 22.38 -21.91 13.90
N ASP A 334 23.59 -22.06 13.39
CA ASP A 334 24.26 -21.01 12.64
C ASP A 334 23.70 -20.88 11.23
N ARG A 335 23.81 -19.67 10.69
CA ARG A 335 23.44 -19.41 9.31
C ARG A 335 24.66 -19.62 8.42
N SER A 336 24.51 -20.45 7.40
CA SER A 336 25.54 -20.61 6.36
C SER A 336 25.45 -19.48 5.32
N ASP A 337 26.60 -19.07 4.81
CA ASP A 337 26.72 -18.15 3.66
C ASP A 337 26.44 -18.84 2.31
N ASP A 338 26.41 -20.17 2.30
CA ASP A 338 26.05 -20.96 1.13
C ASP A 338 24.55 -20.82 0.81
N LYS A 339 24.24 -20.51 -0.46
CA LYS A 339 22.86 -20.32 -0.93
C LYS A 339 22.08 -21.61 -1.00
N GLU A 340 22.73 -22.77 -1.07
CA GLU A 340 22.08 -24.09 -1.13
C GLU A 340 21.89 -24.72 0.26
N ALA A 341 22.51 -24.15 1.30
CA ALA A 341 22.36 -24.66 2.66
C ALA A 341 20.94 -24.45 3.20
N PRO A 342 20.38 -25.41 3.95
CA PRO A 342 19.07 -25.26 4.59
C PRO A 342 19.09 -24.08 5.56
N LEU A 343 18.03 -23.26 5.53
CA LEU A 343 17.88 -22.15 6.45
C LEU A 343 17.70 -22.67 7.89
N PRO A 344 18.30 -21.99 8.88
CA PRO A 344 18.12 -22.37 10.27
C PRO A 344 16.65 -22.24 10.68
N LYS A 345 16.20 -23.08 11.61
CA LYS A 345 14.82 -23.02 12.11
C LYS A 345 14.64 -21.74 12.92
N THR A 346 13.56 -21.00 12.67
CA THR A 346 13.26 -19.75 13.37
C THR A 346 11.84 -19.72 13.89
N ALA A 347 11.60 -18.92 14.94
CA ALA A 347 10.27 -18.62 15.44
C ALA A 347 10.22 -17.18 15.98
N SER A 348 9.22 -16.40 15.57
CA SER A 348 9.02 -15.03 16.07
C SER A 348 8.66 -15.03 17.54
N LEU A 349 9.17 -14.04 18.29
CA LEU A 349 8.68 -13.74 19.62
C LEU A 349 7.24 -13.24 19.54
N PHE A 350 6.48 -13.42 20.61
CA PHE A 350 5.15 -12.83 20.72
C PHE A 350 5.26 -11.32 21.01
N PRO A 351 4.25 -10.51 20.64
CA PRO A 351 4.27 -9.06 20.84
C PRO A 351 4.55 -8.62 22.28
N GLU A 352 4.15 -9.44 23.27
CA GLU A 352 4.31 -9.13 24.69
C GLU A 352 5.70 -9.52 25.24
N MET A 353 6.51 -10.26 24.47
CA MET A 353 7.81 -10.76 24.91
C MET A 353 8.94 -9.76 24.63
N LYS A 354 9.79 -9.52 25.63
CA LYS A 354 11.00 -8.71 25.46
C LYS A 354 12.21 -9.59 25.14
N PRO A 355 13.01 -9.27 24.11
CA PRO A 355 14.19 -10.05 23.74
C PRO A 355 15.16 -10.29 24.90
N ALA A 356 15.38 -9.28 25.73
CA ALA A 356 16.29 -9.36 26.89
C ALA A 356 15.80 -10.29 28.02
N GLU A 357 14.51 -10.64 28.04
CA GLU A 357 13.90 -11.49 29.07
C GLU A 357 13.71 -12.94 28.58
N ILE A 358 14.11 -13.26 27.34
CA ILE A 358 13.95 -14.61 26.77
C ILE A 358 14.97 -15.58 27.36
N THR A 359 14.45 -16.67 27.93
CA THR A 359 15.25 -17.81 28.40
C THR A 359 15.32 -18.93 27.35
N LEU A 360 16.32 -19.82 27.48
CA LEU A 360 16.48 -20.98 26.59
C LEU A 360 15.21 -21.85 26.51
N ASP A 361 14.53 -22.08 27.64
CA ASP A 361 13.30 -22.88 27.69
C ASP A 361 12.12 -22.23 26.94
N VAL A 362 12.05 -20.89 26.94
CA VAL A 362 11.06 -20.16 26.16
C VAL A 362 11.40 -20.25 24.67
N ALA A 363 12.67 -20.09 24.31
CA ALA A 363 13.13 -20.19 22.93
C ALA A 363 12.89 -21.57 22.32
N ILE A 364 13.20 -22.65 23.05
CA ILE A 364 12.94 -24.03 22.60
C ILE A 364 11.43 -24.25 22.38
N ARG A 365 10.58 -23.72 23.28
CA ARG A 365 9.12 -23.79 23.12
C ARG A 365 8.65 -23.07 21.86
N LEU A 366 9.16 -21.88 21.57
CA LEU A 366 8.85 -21.16 20.32
C LEU A 366 9.34 -21.93 19.09
N LEU A 367 10.55 -22.47 19.13
CA LEU A 367 11.14 -23.28 18.05
C LEU A 367 10.41 -24.62 17.84
N SER A 368 9.62 -25.09 18.80
CA SER A 368 8.79 -26.29 18.64
C SER A 368 7.53 -26.05 17.80
N LEU A 369 7.20 -24.79 17.49
CA LEU A 369 6.04 -24.46 16.66
C LEU A 369 6.28 -24.84 15.18
N PRO A 370 5.25 -25.30 14.45
CA PRO A 370 3.87 -25.54 14.90
C PRO A 370 3.74 -26.73 15.86
N ARG A 371 3.03 -26.53 16.99
CA ARG A 371 2.78 -27.58 18.00
C ARG A 371 1.65 -28.47 17.55
N THR A 372 1.87 -29.78 17.49
CA THR A 372 0.80 -30.76 17.28
C THR A 372 -0.01 -30.92 18.56
N ILE A 373 -1.30 -30.59 18.51
CA ILE A 373 -2.22 -30.73 19.66
C ILE A 373 -2.69 -32.19 19.77
N GLY A 374 -3.00 -32.81 18.62
CA GLY A 374 -3.48 -34.18 18.51
C GLY A 374 -4.21 -34.41 17.18
N ALA A 375 -4.69 -35.63 16.94
CA ALA A 375 -5.58 -35.92 15.82
C ALA A 375 -7.04 -35.81 16.27
N ASP A 376 -7.92 -35.32 15.39
CA ASP A 376 -9.36 -35.37 15.65
C ASP A 376 -9.82 -36.85 15.72
N PRO A 377 -10.46 -37.28 16.81
CA PRO A 377 -10.98 -38.65 16.92
C PRO A 377 -11.99 -39.04 15.82
N ALA A 378 -12.63 -38.08 15.16
CA ALA A 378 -13.66 -38.32 14.16
C ALA A 378 -13.11 -38.68 12.77
N ASP A 379 -12.05 -38.01 12.31
CA ASP A 379 -11.48 -38.19 10.97
C ASP A 379 -9.96 -38.42 10.94
N GLY A 380 -9.30 -38.37 12.10
CA GLY A 380 -7.87 -38.58 12.24
C GLY A 380 -7.00 -37.41 11.74
N GLU A 381 -7.60 -36.29 11.31
CA GLU A 381 -6.81 -35.16 10.84
C GLU A 381 -6.06 -34.48 11.98
N VAL A 382 -4.80 -34.13 11.72
CA VAL A 382 -3.91 -33.52 12.72
C VAL A 382 -4.30 -32.06 12.93
N ILE A 383 -4.45 -31.68 14.20
CA ILE A 383 -4.67 -30.32 14.64
C ILE A 383 -3.36 -29.73 15.14
N THR A 384 -2.95 -28.58 14.60
CA THR A 384 -1.75 -27.87 15.04
C THR A 384 -2.07 -26.47 15.55
N ALA A 385 -1.26 -25.99 16.50
CA ALA A 385 -1.30 -24.64 17.04
C ALA A 385 -0.01 -23.88 16.67
N GLN A 386 -0.14 -22.65 16.20
CA GLN A 386 1.00 -21.84 15.76
C GLN A 386 0.73 -20.33 15.83
N ASN A 387 1.78 -19.54 15.71
CA ASN A 387 1.69 -18.08 15.63
C ASN A 387 1.83 -17.62 14.18
N GLY A 388 0.97 -16.70 13.74
CA GLY A 388 1.00 -16.12 12.40
C GLY A 388 1.04 -14.60 12.42
N ARG A 389 1.03 -13.98 11.23
CA ARG A 389 1.04 -12.51 11.07
C ARG A 389 -0.07 -11.79 11.83
N TYR A 390 -1.23 -12.45 11.99
CA TYR A 390 -2.41 -11.87 12.64
C TYR A 390 -2.66 -12.43 14.05
N GLY A 391 -1.63 -13.04 14.67
CA GLY A 391 -1.71 -13.61 16.00
C GLY A 391 -1.85 -15.15 16.03
N PRO A 392 -2.17 -15.72 17.20
CA PRO A 392 -2.16 -17.15 17.46
C PRO A 392 -3.38 -17.84 16.83
N TYR A 393 -3.19 -19.03 16.25
CA TYR A 393 -4.28 -19.77 15.62
C TYR A 393 -4.04 -21.28 15.63
N ILE A 394 -5.14 -22.03 15.49
CA ILE A 394 -5.13 -23.47 15.23
C ILE A 394 -5.50 -23.77 13.79
N THR A 395 -5.00 -24.89 13.27
CA THR A 395 -5.34 -25.45 11.96
C THR A 395 -5.68 -26.92 12.04
N LYS A 396 -6.64 -27.35 11.21
CA LYS A 396 -6.98 -28.75 10.94
C LYS A 396 -7.24 -28.85 9.44
N GLY A 397 -6.32 -29.43 8.68
CA GLY A 397 -6.39 -29.41 7.21
C GLY A 397 -6.50 -27.99 6.64
N LYS A 398 -7.63 -27.67 5.97
CA LYS A 398 -7.94 -26.32 5.41
C LYS A 398 -8.72 -25.43 6.38
N GLU A 399 -9.09 -25.95 7.55
CA GLU A 399 -9.80 -25.22 8.61
C GLU A 399 -8.81 -24.49 9.52
N SER A 400 -9.19 -23.30 9.96
CA SER A 400 -8.39 -22.51 10.92
C SER A 400 -9.28 -21.65 11.80
N ARG A 401 -8.84 -21.41 13.04
CA ARG A 401 -9.49 -20.51 14.01
C ARG A 401 -8.44 -19.77 14.82
N SER A 402 -8.66 -18.48 15.03
CA SER A 402 -7.82 -17.65 15.90
C SER A 402 -8.02 -18.04 17.36
N LEU A 403 -6.92 -17.97 18.12
CA LEU A 403 -6.91 -18.04 19.58
C LEU A 403 -6.99 -16.63 20.16
N ASN A 404 -7.39 -16.50 21.42
CA ASN A 404 -7.54 -15.18 22.04
C ASN A 404 -6.21 -14.65 22.59
N ALA A 405 -5.31 -15.56 23.00
CA ALA A 405 -4.03 -15.20 23.59
C ALA A 405 -2.91 -16.14 23.12
N HIS A 406 -1.69 -15.61 23.02
CA HIS A 406 -0.53 -16.40 22.58
C HIS A 406 -0.19 -17.57 23.52
N SER A 407 -0.50 -17.45 24.81
CA SER A 407 -0.32 -18.53 25.78
C SER A 407 -1.16 -19.78 25.48
N GLU A 408 -2.33 -19.61 24.83
CA GLU A 408 -3.23 -20.71 24.47
C GLU A 408 -2.59 -21.69 23.48
N ILE A 409 -1.63 -21.25 22.66
CA ILE A 409 -0.88 -22.12 21.73
C ILE A 409 -0.29 -23.33 22.48
N PHE A 410 0.20 -23.11 23.71
CA PHE A 410 0.89 -24.13 24.50
C PHE A 410 0.00 -24.90 25.46
N SER A 411 -1.23 -24.43 25.73
CA SER A 411 -2.13 -25.05 26.70
C SER A 411 -3.39 -25.66 26.09
N ILE A 412 -3.78 -25.27 24.87
CA ILE A 412 -5.01 -25.74 24.24
C ILE A 412 -5.03 -27.28 24.09
N THR A 413 -6.17 -27.88 24.45
CA THR A 413 -6.42 -29.33 24.31
C THR A 413 -7.12 -29.69 23.00
N VAL A 414 -7.15 -30.98 22.64
CA VAL A 414 -7.90 -31.46 21.48
C VAL A 414 -9.38 -31.10 21.61
N GLU A 415 -10.01 -31.27 22.78
CA GLU A 415 -11.44 -30.96 22.92
C GLU A 415 -11.73 -29.46 22.74
N GLN A 416 -10.86 -28.60 23.29
CA GLN A 416 -10.98 -27.15 23.15
C GLN A 416 -10.76 -26.70 21.69
N ALA A 417 -9.79 -27.30 21.01
CA ALA A 417 -9.53 -27.01 19.60
C ALA A 417 -10.70 -27.43 18.71
N LEU A 418 -11.28 -28.60 18.96
CA LEU A 418 -12.47 -29.07 18.25
C LEU A 418 -13.69 -28.19 18.53
N ALA A 419 -13.89 -27.75 19.78
CA ALA A 419 -14.96 -26.82 20.13
C ALA A 419 -14.81 -25.47 19.40
N LEU A 420 -13.58 -24.96 19.27
CA LEU A 420 -13.29 -23.75 18.48
C LEU A 420 -13.51 -23.97 16.98
N LEU A 421 -13.04 -25.08 16.43
CA LEU A 421 -13.22 -25.43 15.01
C LEU A 421 -14.70 -25.64 14.65
N ALA A 422 -15.51 -26.16 15.58
CA ALA A 422 -16.95 -26.31 15.41
C ALA A 422 -17.70 -24.96 15.40
N GLN A 423 -17.12 -23.89 15.97
CA GLN A 423 -17.72 -22.57 15.86
C GLN A 423 -17.71 -22.12 14.40
N PRO A 424 -18.80 -21.50 13.91
CA PRO A 424 -18.82 -20.95 12.57
C PRO A 424 -17.67 -19.97 12.41
N ARG A 425 -16.99 -20.03 11.25
CA ARG A 425 -15.92 -19.09 10.93
C ARG A 425 -16.42 -17.67 11.12
N LYS A 426 -15.92 -16.99 12.15
CA LYS A 426 -16.02 -15.54 12.28
C LYS A 426 -15.10 -14.94 11.24
N PHE A 427 -15.53 -14.97 9.98
CA PHE A 427 -14.90 -14.12 8.98
C PHE A 427 -15.07 -12.69 9.46
N GLY A 428 -13.97 -11.95 9.61
CA GLY A 428 -14.05 -10.50 9.51
C GLY A 428 -14.80 -10.17 8.22
N ARG A 429 -16.05 -9.70 8.35
CA ARG A 429 -16.88 -9.16 7.26
C ARG A 429 -16.84 -9.93 5.92
N ARG A 430 -16.95 -11.27 5.92
CA ARG A 430 -17.16 -12.03 4.68
C ARG A 430 -18.09 -13.22 4.91
N GLY A 431 -19.28 -13.17 4.31
CA GLY A 431 -20.32 -14.17 4.48
C GLY A 431 -19.90 -15.58 4.05
N THR A 432 -20.70 -16.56 4.47
CA THR A 432 -20.63 -17.97 4.06
C THR A 432 -20.53 -18.11 2.54
N ALA A 433 -19.68 -19.03 2.07
CA ALA A 433 -19.52 -19.32 0.65
C ALA A 433 -20.87 -19.72 0.04
N LYS A 434 -21.34 -18.97 -0.96
CA LYS A 434 -22.56 -19.31 -1.70
C LYS A 434 -22.35 -20.63 -2.46
N PRO A 435 -23.38 -21.49 -2.57
CA PRO A 435 -23.34 -22.67 -3.43
C PRO A 435 -23.03 -22.28 -4.89
N PRO A 436 -22.45 -23.20 -5.70
CA PRO A 436 -22.15 -22.94 -7.10
C PRO A 436 -23.44 -22.57 -7.85
N LEU A 437 -23.32 -21.61 -8.77
CA LEU A 437 -24.42 -21.15 -9.60
C LEU A 437 -24.88 -22.25 -10.56
N ARG A 438 -23.94 -23.10 -11.02
CA ARG A 438 -24.22 -24.24 -11.91
C ARG A 438 -23.04 -25.22 -11.97
N GLU A 439 -23.29 -26.48 -12.32
CA GLU A 439 -22.27 -27.50 -12.60
C GLU A 439 -22.32 -27.92 -14.08
N PHE A 440 -21.16 -28.14 -14.71
CA PHE A 440 -21.01 -28.39 -16.15
C PHE A 440 -20.42 -29.78 -16.47
N GLY A 441 -20.27 -30.64 -15.46
CA GLY A 441 -19.67 -31.97 -15.61
C GLY A 441 -18.16 -31.96 -15.36
N VAL A 442 -17.46 -32.98 -15.84
CA VAL A 442 -16.03 -33.20 -15.58
C VAL A 442 -15.21 -32.73 -16.78
N ASP A 443 -14.19 -31.92 -16.53
CA ASP A 443 -13.26 -31.49 -17.57
C ASP A 443 -12.44 -32.69 -18.07
N PRO A 444 -12.38 -32.93 -19.39
CA PRO A 444 -11.68 -34.10 -19.95
C PRO A 444 -10.15 -34.00 -19.85
N VAL A 445 -9.57 -32.83 -19.53
CA VAL A 445 -8.12 -32.63 -19.41
C VAL A 445 -7.68 -32.70 -17.94
N SER A 446 -8.35 -31.97 -17.04
CA SER A 446 -8.02 -31.93 -15.62
C SER A 446 -8.69 -33.04 -14.80
N GLY A 447 -9.75 -33.67 -15.33
CA GLY A 447 -10.53 -34.69 -14.63
C GLY A 447 -11.34 -34.15 -13.45
N GLN A 448 -11.43 -32.83 -13.29
CA GLN A 448 -12.12 -32.18 -12.17
C GLN A 448 -13.50 -31.65 -12.58
N THR A 449 -14.41 -31.56 -11.61
CA THR A 449 -15.77 -31.05 -11.84
C THR A 449 -15.74 -29.54 -12.09
N VAL A 450 -16.25 -29.14 -13.26
CA VAL A 450 -16.35 -27.76 -13.69
C VAL A 450 -17.63 -27.14 -13.13
N VAL A 451 -17.50 -26.03 -12.41
CA VAL A 451 -18.61 -25.33 -11.76
C VAL A 451 -18.53 -23.82 -11.97
N ALA A 452 -19.67 -23.16 -12.14
CA ALA A 452 -19.76 -21.70 -12.09
C ALA A 452 -19.97 -21.22 -10.65
N LYS A 453 -19.24 -20.19 -10.23
CA LYS A 453 -19.34 -19.58 -8.90
C LYS A 453 -19.43 -18.06 -9.01
N ASP A 454 -20.09 -17.47 -8.01
CA ASP A 454 -20.20 -16.03 -7.84
C ASP A 454 -18.95 -15.51 -7.08
N GLY A 455 -18.07 -14.79 -7.76
CA GLY A 455 -16.81 -14.27 -7.23
C GLY A 455 -16.84 -12.78 -6.93
N ARG A 456 -15.79 -12.27 -6.27
CA ARG A 456 -15.66 -10.81 -5.97
C ARG A 456 -15.69 -9.94 -7.24
N PHE A 457 -15.29 -10.50 -8.37
CA PHE A 457 -15.11 -9.80 -9.65
C PHE A 457 -16.12 -10.23 -10.71
N GLY A 458 -17.23 -10.86 -10.31
CA GLY A 458 -18.25 -11.41 -11.21
C GLY A 458 -18.29 -12.94 -11.21
N THR A 459 -19.18 -13.49 -12.03
CA THR A 459 -19.31 -14.95 -12.19
C THR A 459 -18.07 -15.50 -12.90
N TYR A 460 -17.56 -16.63 -12.42
CA TYR A 460 -16.44 -17.32 -13.06
C TYR A 460 -16.70 -18.82 -13.07
N VAL A 461 -16.16 -19.49 -14.08
CA VAL A 461 -16.14 -20.95 -14.18
C VAL A 461 -14.81 -21.45 -13.63
N THR A 462 -14.85 -22.51 -12.84
CA THR A 462 -13.67 -23.10 -12.22
C THR A 462 -13.78 -24.60 -12.20
N ASP A 463 -12.69 -25.28 -12.48
CA ASP A 463 -12.55 -26.72 -12.24
C ASP A 463 -11.94 -27.03 -10.86
N GLY A 464 -11.56 -26.00 -10.10
CA GLY A 464 -10.86 -26.10 -8.82
C GLY A 464 -9.38 -25.70 -8.90
N THR A 465 -8.78 -25.72 -10.09
CA THR A 465 -7.37 -25.33 -10.33
C THR A 465 -7.25 -24.11 -11.24
N THR A 466 -8.07 -24.02 -12.28
CA THR A 466 -8.10 -22.89 -13.22
C THR A 466 -9.41 -22.14 -13.07
N ASN A 467 -9.32 -20.80 -13.04
CA ASN A 467 -10.47 -19.90 -12.94
C ASN A 467 -10.58 -19.08 -14.22
N ALA A 468 -11.73 -19.15 -14.89
CA ALA A 468 -12.06 -18.34 -16.05
C ALA A 468 -13.23 -17.42 -15.72
N SER A 469 -12.97 -16.11 -15.63
CA SER A 469 -14.03 -15.12 -15.41
C SER A 469 -14.94 -15.03 -16.64
N LEU A 470 -16.25 -15.01 -16.42
CA LEU A 470 -17.21 -14.75 -17.48
C LEU A 470 -17.31 -13.24 -17.74
N THR A 471 -17.38 -12.87 -19.02
CA THR A 471 -17.47 -11.50 -19.49
C THR A 471 -18.91 -11.09 -19.80
N ARG A 472 -19.10 -9.81 -20.14
CA ARG A 472 -20.41 -9.19 -20.44
C ARG A 472 -20.97 -9.73 -21.77
N GLY A 473 -21.57 -10.92 -21.72
CA GLY A 473 -22.15 -11.61 -22.89
C GLY A 473 -22.25 -13.12 -22.72
N ASP A 474 -21.43 -13.69 -21.84
CA ASP A 474 -21.40 -15.12 -21.57
C ASP A 474 -22.63 -15.54 -20.77
N ARG A 475 -23.35 -16.54 -21.27
CA ARG A 475 -24.52 -17.11 -20.59
C ARG A 475 -24.17 -18.48 -20.01
N LEU A 476 -24.71 -18.78 -18.83
CA LEU A 476 -24.64 -20.10 -18.21
C LEU A 476 -25.63 -21.07 -18.88
N GLU A 477 -25.44 -21.29 -20.18
CA GLU A 477 -26.22 -22.21 -21.01
C GLU A 477 -25.37 -23.46 -21.37
N HIS A 478 -26.03 -24.50 -21.88
CA HIS A 478 -25.52 -25.87 -21.94
C HIS A 478 -24.65 -26.17 -23.17
#